data_AF-A0A7C6B2K8-F1
#
_entry.id   AF-A0A7C6B2K8-F1
#
_cell.length_a   1.000
_cell.length_b   1.000
_cell.length_c   1.000
_cell.angle_alpha   90.00
_cell.angle_beta   90.00
_cell.angle_gamma   90.00
#
_symmetry.space_group_name_H-M   'P 1'
#
loop_
_entity.id
_entity.type
_entity.pdbx_description
1 polymer ?
#
loop_
_entity_poly.entity_id
_entity_poly.type
_entity_poly.pdbx_seq_one_letter_code
_entity_poly.pdbx_strand_id
1 'polypeptide(L)' 'MWLPEDGRWAEKRREEKRTVLKMEFRAVVNSLVRIPCQIVQSGGRLIYRLLNWNPWLGVFRRLAIELEC' A
#
# COMPACT_ATOMS: atom_id res chain seq x y z
N MET A 1 -5.62 14.10 -4.82
CA MET A 1 -4.74 12.90 -4.75
C MET A 1 -5.33 11.92 -3.76
N TRP A 2 -5.62 10.70 -4.24
CA TRP A 2 -6.60 9.72 -3.78
C TRP A 2 -6.21 8.92 -2.52
N LEU A 3 -5.40 9.49 -1.62
CA LEU A 3 -5.10 8.83 -0.34
C LEU A 3 -5.94 9.48 0.76
N PRO A 4 -6.90 8.76 1.36
CA PRO A 4 -7.78 9.30 2.38
C PRO A 4 -6.98 9.68 3.63
N GLU A 5 -7.21 10.89 4.12
CA GLU A 5 -6.54 11.48 5.28
C GLU A 5 -7.44 11.50 6.53
N ASP A 6 -8.64 10.94 6.45
CA ASP A 6 -9.66 11.12 7.47
C ASP A 6 -9.49 10.20 8.69
N GLY A 7 -10.14 10.58 9.81
CA GLY A 7 -10.26 9.77 11.03
C GLY A 7 -9.17 9.97 12.09
N ARG A 8 -9.12 9.06 13.09
CA ARG A 8 -8.25 9.15 14.29
C ARG A 8 -6.76 9.33 14.03
N TRP A 9 -6.27 8.96 12.85
CA TRP A 9 -4.85 9.00 12.47
C TRP A 9 -4.58 10.02 11.35
N ALA A 10 -5.41 11.05 11.24
CA ALA A 10 -5.37 12.01 10.13
C ALA A 10 -4.00 12.68 9.94
N GLU A 11 -3.37 13.09 11.04
CA GLU A 11 -2.06 13.74 11.00
C GLU A 11 -0.96 12.79 10.48
N LYS A 12 -0.93 11.56 10.99
CA LYS A 12 -0.02 10.52 10.49
C LYS A 12 -0.26 10.21 9.00
N ARG A 13 -1.53 10.13 8.58
CA ARG A 13 -1.90 9.87 7.17
C ARG A 13 -1.46 10.99 6.25
N ARG A 14 -1.57 12.24 6.70
CA ARG A 14 -1.08 13.42 5.99
C ARG A 14 0.43 13.38 5.81
N GLU A 15 1.16 13.00 6.85
CA GLU A 15 2.61 12.85 6.79
C GLU A 15 3.04 11.69 5.86
N GLU A 16 2.37 10.55 5.94
CA GLU A 16 2.56 9.40 5.04
C GLU A 16 2.33 9.80 3.58
N LYS A 17 1.22 10.50 3.29
CA LYS A 17 0.89 11.02 1.95
C LYS A 17 1.95 11.99 1.44
N ARG A 18 2.36 12.95 2.28
CA ARG A 18 3.39 13.93 1.94
C ARG A 18 4.75 13.27 1.71
N THR A 19 5.06 12.21 2.44
CA THR A 19 6.30 11.46 2.28
C THR A 19 6.32 10.71 0.95
N VAL A 20 5.25 9.96 0.63
CA VAL A 20 5.12 9.29 -0.67
C VAL A 20 5.20 10.28 -1.83
N LEU A 21 4.59 11.45 -1.69
CA LEU A 21 4.66 12.53 -2.68
C LEU A 21 6.06 13.12 -2.89
N LYS A 22 6.89 13.09 -1.85
CA LYS A 22 8.27 13.59 -1.89
C LYS A 22 9.28 12.53 -2.32
N MET A 23 8.88 11.26 -2.36
CA MET A 23 9.78 10.19 -2.76
C MET A 23 10.10 10.26 -4.24
N GLU A 24 11.33 9.87 -4.56
CA GLU A 24 11.72 9.53 -5.92
C GLU A 24 10.75 8.50 -6.50
N PHE A 25 10.34 8.68 -7.75
CA PHE A 25 9.40 7.78 -8.43
C PHE A 25 9.81 6.31 -8.31
N ARG A 26 11.12 6.02 -8.43
CA ARG A 26 11.66 4.67 -8.26
C ARG A 26 11.42 4.10 -6.86
N ALA A 27 11.52 4.93 -5.83
CA ALA A 27 11.25 4.50 -4.45
C ALA A 27 9.76 4.20 -4.26
N VAL A 28 8.88 5.02 -4.84
CA VAL A 28 7.42 4.75 -4.83
C VAL A 28 7.12 3.42 -5.52
N VAL A 29 7.67 3.18 -6.71
CA VAL A 29 7.44 1.92 -7.44
C VAL A 29 7.96 0.71 -6.66
N ASN A 30 9.15 0.79 -6.09
CA ASN A 30 9.71 -0.33 -5.32
C ASN A 30 8.96 -0.58 -4.01
N SER A 31 8.36 0.44 -3.40
CA SER A 31 7.66 0.33 -2.13
C SER A 31 6.17 0.00 -2.27
N LEU A 32 5.49 0.42 -3.34
CA LEU A 32 4.03 0.25 -3.51
C LEU A 32 3.65 -0.70 -4.64
N VAL A 33 4.50 -0.89 -5.65
CA VAL A 33 4.15 -1.67 -6.86
C VAL A 33 4.92 -2.98 -6.92
N ARG A 34 6.25 -2.95 -6.72
CA ARG A 34 7.12 -4.13 -6.83
C ARG A 34 7.28 -4.85 -5.49
N ILE A 35 6.15 -5.10 -4.83
CA ILE A 35 6.13 -5.81 -3.55
C ILE A 35 6.16 -7.31 -3.86
N PRO A 36 7.05 -8.11 -3.25
CA PRO A 36 7.06 -9.55 -3.47
C PRO A 36 5.78 -10.15 -2.90
N CYS A 37 4.94 -10.69 -3.77
CA CYS A 37 3.72 -11.40 -3.41
C CYS A 37 3.71 -12.81 -4.03
N GLN A 38 3.13 -13.75 -3.30
CA GLN A 38 2.86 -15.10 -3.74
C GLN A 38 1.36 -15.22 -3.99
N ILE A 39 1.01 -15.60 -5.21
CA ILE A 39 -0.36 -15.91 -5.58
C ILE A 39 -0.58 -17.39 -5.32
N VAL A 40 -1.46 -17.70 -4.38
CA VAL A 40 -1.78 -19.08 -3.99
C VAL A 40 -3.25 -19.34 -4.31
N GLN A 41 -3.52 -20.39 -5.08
CA GLN A 41 -4.88 -20.89 -5.24
C GLN A 41 -5.08 -22.06 -4.27
N SER A 42 -6.00 -21.90 -3.32
CA SER A 42 -6.31 -22.94 -2.35
C SER A 42 -7.79 -22.94 -2.02
N GLY A 43 -8.42 -24.12 -2.03
CA GLY A 43 -9.84 -24.29 -1.69
C GLY A 43 -10.80 -23.42 -2.52
N GLY A 44 -10.50 -23.20 -3.80
CA GLY A 44 -11.30 -22.35 -4.69
C GLY A 44 -11.15 -20.83 -4.45
N ARG A 45 -10.19 -20.39 -3.63
CA ARG A 45 -9.90 -18.98 -3.36
C ARG A 45 -8.53 -18.60 -3.91
N LEU A 46 -8.44 -17.41 -4.50
CA LEU A 46 -7.19 -16.76 -4.89
C LEU A 46 -6.67 -15.93 -3.71
N ILE A 47 -5.51 -16.29 -3.18
CA ILE A 47 -4.90 -15.66 -2.01
C ILE A 47 -3.62 -14.94 -2.45
N TYR A 48 -3.57 -13.63 -2.22
CA TYR A 48 -2.37 -12.82 -2.39
C TYR A 48 -1.61 -12.75 -1.06
N ARG A 49 -0.52 -13.50 -0.95
CA ARG A 49 0.34 -13.53 0.25
C ARG A 49 1.55 -12.62 0.05
N LEU A 50 1.72 -11.63 0.92
CA LEU A 50 2.91 -10.79 0.90
C LEU A 50 4.09 -11.53 1.51
N LEU A 51 5.23 -11.59 0.81
CA LEU A 51 6.41 -12.36 1.19
C LEU A 51 7.47 -11.56 1.95
N ASN A 52 7.31 -10.23 2.04
CA ASN A 52 8.24 -9.38 2.75
C ASN A 52 7.51 -8.29 3.56
N TRP A 53 8.13 -7.89 4.67
CA TRP A 53 7.68 -6.75 5.45
C TRP A 53 8.15 -5.44 4.79
N ASN A 54 7.22 -4.49 4.64
CA ASN A 54 7.52 -3.16 4.10
C ASN A 54 6.77 -2.10 4.94
N PRO A 55 7.46 -1.05 5.44
CA PRO A 55 6.83 0.02 6.22
C PRO A 55 5.64 0.70 5.53
N TRP A 56 5.61 0.72 4.20
CA TRP A 56 4.58 1.33 3.38
C TRP A 56 3.36 0.44 3.13
N LEU A 57 3.33 -0.80 3.67
CA LEU A 57 2.19 -1.71 3.50
C LEU A 57 0.88 -1.15 4.03
N GLY A 58 0.91 -0.38 5.11
CA GLY A 58 -0.29 0.30 5.62
C GLY A 58 -0.85 1.33 4.63
N VAL A 59 0.03 2.04 3.93
CA VAL A 59 -0.35 3.00 2.88
C VAL A 59 -0.87 2.26 1.65
N PHE A 60 -0.14 1.22 1.20
CA PHE A 60 -0.54 0.36 0.10
C PHE A 60 -1.94 -0.24 0.32
N ARG A 61 -2.21 -0.81 1.51
CA ARG A 61 -3.52 -1.41 1.82
C ARG A 61 -4.67 -0.43 1.68
N ARG A 62 -4.47 0.83 2.11
CA ARG A 62 -5.50 1.86 1.98
C ARG A 62 -5.72 2.28 0.54
N LEU A 63 -4.63 2.40 -0.23
CA LEU A 63 -4.69 2.66 -1.66
C LEU A 63 -5.47 1.55 -2.39
N ALA A 64 -5.20 0.28 -2.09
CA ALA A 64 -5.89 -0.85 -2.69
C ALA A 64 -7.42 -0.82 -2.40
N ILE A 65 -7.79 -0.52 -1.14
CA ILE A 65 -9.20 -0.36 -0.75
C ILE A 65 -9.87 0.78 -1.53
N GLU A 66 -9.21 1.94 -1.66
CA GLU A 66 -9.74 3.10 -2.39
C GLU A 66 -9.91 2.81 -3.89
N LEU A 67 -9.01 2.04 -4.47
CA LEU A 67 -9.02 1.66 -5.89
C LEU A 67 -9.87 0.40 -6.17
N GLU A 68 -10.57 -0.13 -5.16
CA GLU A 68 -11.38 -1.35 -5.24
C GLU A 68 -10.63 -2.57 -5.84
N CYS A 69 -9.34 -2.72 -5.52
CA CYS A 69 -8.49 -3.81 -6.02
C CYS A 69 -7.79 -4.63 -4.93
#